data_AF-A0A958V2G0-F1
#
_entry.id   AF-A0A958V2G0-F1
#
_cell.length_a   1.000
_cell.length_b   1.000
_cell.length_c   1.000
_cell.angle_alpha   90.00
_cell.angle_beta   90.00
_cell.angle_gamma   90.00
#
_symmetry.space_group_name_H-M   'P 1'
#
loop_
_entity.id
_entity.type
_entity.pdbx_description
1 polymer ?
#
loop_
_entity_poly.entity_id
_entity_poly.type
_entity_poly.pdbx_seq_one_letter_code
_entity_poly.pdbx_strand_id
1 'polypeptide(L)'
;MSEESKNLSDDAKEAAKKASEKASELKEDAKEAFEDAKEATKKAAGKAKEKASEFYEDAKEETKEFVEDAKEALNDGKTIAIVAHLTLIGWIIALVMNSSNKTELGSFYIRQVLGIMILFILSWIPILGWIVALIGLILWVVSLVGALGGKMKPVFLLGQQFQDWFKSI
;
A
#
# COMPACT_ATOMS: atom_id res chain seq x y z
N MET A 1 -57.66 -26.45 57.16
CA MET A 1 -57.08 -25.95 55.88
C MET A 1 -56.50 -24.52 56.01
N SER A 2 -55.95 -24.10 57.16
CA SER A 2 -55.42 -22.73 57.33
C SER A 2 -54.05 -22.61 58.02
N GLU A 3 -53.46 -23.71 58.49
CA GLU A 3 -52.11 -23.70 59.10
C GLU A 3 -51.00 -24.11 58.12
N GLU A 4 -51.32 -24.93 57.11
CA GLU A 4 -50.35 -25.41 56.11
C GLU A 4 -49.98 -24.34 55.06
N SER A 5 -50.83 -23.33 54.85
CA SER A 5 -50.55 -22.21 53.93
C SER A 5 -49.72 -21.07 54.53
N LYS A 6 -49.54 -21.03 55.86
CA LYS A 6 -48.72 -20.01 56.54
C LYS A 6 -47.23 -20.35 56.46
N ASN A 7 -46.84 -21.60 56.69
CA ASN A 7 -45.42 -22.01 56.65
C ASN A 7 -44.77 -21.87 55.28
N LEU A 8 -45.52 -22.14 54.19
CA LEU A 8 -44.97 -22.05 52.83
C LEU A 8 -44.59 -20.61 52.40
N SER A 9 -45.28 -19.60 52.96
CA SER A 9 -45.06 -18.19 52.64
C SER A 9 -43.85 -17.62 53.37
N ASP A 10 -43.61 -18.06 54.60
CA ASP A 10 -42.50 -17.58 55.42
C ASP A 10 -41.17 -18.21 54.98
N ASP A 11 -41.16 -19.50 54.64
CA ASP A 11 -39.99 -20.17 54.04
C ASP A 11 -39.60 -19.56 52.69
N ALA A 12 -40.60 -19.20 51.87
CA ALA A 12 -40.38 -18.53 50.58
C ALA A 12 -39.79 -17.13 50.76
N LYS A 13 -40.21 -16.38 51.78
CA LYS A 13 -39.64 -15.06 52.10
C LYS A 13 -38.22 -15.16 52.64
N GLU A 14 -37.92 -16.16 53.47
CA GLU A 14 -36.57 -16.38 53.97
C GLU A 14 -35.60 -16.78 52.84
N ALA A 15 -36.03 -17.68 51.95
CA ALA A 15 -35.26 -18.04 50.76
C ALA A 15 -35.03 -16.84 49.82
N ALA A 16 -36.07 -16.02 49.59
CA ALA A 16 -35.96 -14.82 48.78
C ALA A 16 -35.02 -13.77 49.40
N LYS A 17 -35.08 -13.58 50.72
CA LYS A 17 -34.20 -12.66 51.45
C LYS A 17 -32.74 -13.11 51.36
N LYS A 18 -32.48 -14.40 51.59
CA LYS A 18 -31.14 -14.99 51.51
C LYS A 18 -30.56 -14.96 50.09
N ALA A 19 -31.43 -15.13 49.08
CA ALA A 19 -31.04 -14.98 47.68
C ALA A 19 -30.70 -13.52 47.33
N SER A 20 -31.47 -12.56 47.87
CA SER A 20 -31.20 -11.13 47.68
C SER A 20 -29.90 -10.70 48.36
N GLU A 21 -29.63 -11.17 49.59
CA GLU A 21 -28.40 -10.86 50.34
C GLU A 21 -27.16 -11.40 49.61
N LYS A 22 -27.20 -12.66 49.16
CA LYS A 22 -26.10 -13.22 48.33
C LYS A 22 -25.93 -12.49 47.00
N ALA A 23 -27.01 -12.03 46.38
CA ALA A 23 -26.93 -11.28 45.14
C ALA A 23 -26.34 -9.88 45.34
N SER A 24 -26.54 -9.24 46.50
CA SER A 24 -25.88 -7.99 46.85
C SER A 24 -24.39 -8.16 47.13
N GLU A 25 -24.00 -9.19 47.89
CA GLU A 25 -22.59 -9.50 48.18
C GLU A 25 -21.81 -9.78 46.88
N LEU A 26 -22.35 -10.65 46.01
CA LEU A 26 -21.72 -10.96 44.72
C LEU A 26 -21.59 -9.73 43.80
N LYS A 27 -22.49 -8.75 43.92
CA LYS A 27 -22.40 -7.50 43.15
C LYS A 27 -21.34 -6.56 43.68
N GLU A 28 -21.17 -6.47 45.00
CA GLU A 28 -20.14 -5.62 45.60
C GLU A 28 -18.75 -6.17 45.31
N ASP A 29 -18.52 -7.47 45.50
CA ASP A 29 -17.24 -8.12 45.20
C ASP A 29 -16.85 -7.97 43.72
N ALA A 30 -17.82 -8.13 42.82
CA ALA A 30 -17.60 -7.95 41.39
C ALA A 30 -17.28 -6.49 41.04
N LYS A 31 -17.86 -5.52 41.75
CA LYS A 31 -17.62 -4.10 41.53
C LYS A 31 -16.25 -3.68 42.05
N GLU A 32 -15.84 -4.20 43.20
CA GLU A 32 -14.51 -3.96 43.76
C GLU A 32 -13.41 -4.55 42.88
N ALA A 33 -13.55 -5.82 42.47
CA ALA A 33 -12.61 -6.48 41.55
C ALA A 33 -12.50 -5.74 40.20
N PHE A 34 -13.60 -5.16 39.71
CA PHE A 34 -13.60 -4.38 38.47
C PHE A 34 -12.91 -3.02 38.61
N GLU A 35 -13.10 -2.32 39.72
CA GLU A 35 -12.41 -1.05 39.98
C GLU A 35 -10.91 -1.26 40.17
N ASP A 36 -10.48 -2.32 40.87
CA ASP A 36 -9.06 -2.67 41.02
C ASP A 36 -8.42 -3.03 39.67
N ALA A 37 -9.10 -3.81 38.84
CA ALA A 37 -8.63 -4.12 37.49
C ALA A 37 -8.50 -2.87 36.61
N LYS A 38 -9.44 -1.94 36.73
CA LYS A 38 -9.43 -0.66 35.99
C LYS A 38 -8.32 0.26 36.48
N GLU A 39 -8.04 0.30 37.79
CA GLU A 39 -6.96 1.10 38.34
C GLU A 39 -5.59 0.55 37.92
N ALA A 40 -5.40 -0.77 37.96
CA ALA A 40 -4.21 -1.45 37.46
C ALA A 40 -3.98 -1.18 35.97
N THR A 41 -5.05 -1.23 35.17
CA THR A 41 -5.02 -0.89 33.74
C THR A 41 -4.64 0.56 33.50
N LYS A 42 -5.15 1.50 34.31
CA LYS A 42 -4.83 2.94 34.18
C LYS A 42 -3.37 3.25 34.53
N LYS A 43 -2.81 2.54 35.52
CA LYS A 43 -1.41 2.64 35.94
C LYS A 43 -0.45 2.04 34.91
N ALA A 44 -0.84 0.93 34.27
CA ALA A 44 -0.09 0.31 33.17
C ALA A 44 -0.17 1.14 31.88
N ALA A 45 -1.35 1.71 31.58
CA ALA A 45 -1.57 2.56 30.42
C ALA A 45 -0.73 3.85 30.44
N GLY A 46 -0.47 4.45 31.61
CA GLY A 46 0.33 5.67 31.71
C GLY A 46 1.77 5.52 31.17
N LYS A 47 2.43 4.39 31.49
CA LYS A 47 3.81 4.11 31.03
C LYS A 47 3.87 3.48 29.63
N ALA A 48 2.83 2.72 29.25
CA ALA A 48 2.74 2.14 27.92
C ALA A 48 2.38 3.18 26.86
N LYS A 49 1.55 4.18 27.20
CA LYS A 49 1.08 5.21 26.27
C LYS A 49 2.19 6.14 25.81
N GLU A 50 3.10 6.53 26.70
CA GLU A 50 4.22 7.42 26.39
C GLU A 50 5.23 6.74 25.45
N LYS A 51 5.59 5.48 25.74
CA LYS A 51 6.44 4.67 24.85
C LYS A 51 5.75 4.27 23.55
N ALA A 52 4.44 4.03 23.56
CA ALA A 52 3.68 3.74 22.35
C ALA A 52 3.54 4.99 21.46
N SER A 53 3.44 6.19 22.04
CA SER A 53 3.42 7.44 21.27
C SER A 53 4.78 7.76 20.66
N GLU A 54 5.88 7.58 21.40
CA GLU A 54 7.22 7.71 20.83
C GLU A 54 7.44 6.71 19.69
N PHE A 55 7.12 5.43 19.90
CA PHE A 55 7.28 4.41 18.86
C PHE A 55 6.38 4.66 17.64
N TYR A 56 5.19 5.23 17.84
CA TYR A 56 4.28 5.57 16.73
C TYR A 56 4.78 6.78 15.93
N GLU A 57 5.27 7.82 16.60
CA GLU A 57 5.84 8.99 15.90
C GLU A 57 7.16 8.62 15.20
N ASP A 58 8.03 7.83 15.82
CA ASP A 58 9.27 7.32 15.21
C ASP A 58 8.97 6.47 13.96
N ALA A 59 8.06 5.49 14.07
CA ALA A 59 7.67 4.66 12.91
C ALA A 59 7.03 5.48 11.79
N LYS A 60 6.30 6.55 12.13
CA LYS A 60 5.68 7.46 11.16
C LYS A 60 6.72 8.36 10.50
N GLU A 61 7.73 8.83 11.23
CA GLU A 61 8.87 9.54 10.65
C GLU A 61 9.67 8.65 9.71
N GLU A 62 10.06 7.44 10.12
CA GLU A 62 10.78 6.49 9.25
C GLU A 62 9.97 6.15 7.99
N THR A 63 8.66 5.95 8.13
CA THR A 63 7.78 5.69 6.98
C THR A 63 7.68 6.92 6.06
N LYS A 64 7.62 8.12 6.64
CA LYS A 64 7.53 9.37 5.87
C LYS A 64 8.83 9.65 5.12
N GLU A 65 9.97 9.43 5.75
CA GLU A 65 11.29 9.52 5.12
C GLU A 65 11.40 8.53 3.96
N PHE A 66 11.04 7.26 4.18
CA PHE A 66 11.01 6.25 3.11
C PHE A 66 10.07 6.62 1.96
N VAL A 67 8.89 7.20 2.25
CA VAL A 67 7.94 7.63 1.22
C VAL A 67 8.47 8.82 0.43
N GLU A 68 9.12 9.79 1.07
CA GLU A 68 9.72 10.93 0.38
C GLU A 68 10.93 10.49 -0.45
N ASP A 69 11.80 9.61 0.07
CA ASP A 69 12.92 9.01 -0.68
C ASP A 69 12.42 8.20 -1.88
N ALA A 70 11.36 7.40 -1.69
CA ALA A 70 10.74 6.67 -2.78
C ALA A 70 10.12 7.63 -3.80
N LYS A 71 9.48 8.71 -3.37
CA LYS A 71 8.89 9.71 -4.26
C LYS A 71 9.95 10.49 -5.04
N GLU A 72 11.09 10.78 -4.44
CA GLU A 72 12.23 11.39 -5.11
C GLU A 72 12.83 10.43 -6.15
N ALA A 73 13.09 9.18 -5.75
CA ALA A 73 13.57 8.15 -6.66
C ALA A 73 12.60 7.90 -7.83
N LEU A 74 11.28 7.95 -7.58
CA LEU A 74 10.23 7.74 -8.58
C LEU A 74 10.06 8.96 -9.50
N ASN A 75 10.40 10.16 -9.03
CA ASN A 75 10.38 11.38 -9.84
C ASN A 75 11.68 11.63 -10.62
N ASP A 76 12.71 10.80 -10.42
CA ASP A 76 13.90 10.85 -11.27
C ASP A 76 13.55 10.41 -12.70
N GLY A 77 13.92 11.25 -13.67
CA GLY A 77 13.69 10.96 -15.08
C GLY A 77 14.31 9.64 -15.52
N LYS A 78 15.45 9.24 -14.93
CA LYS A 78 16.05 7.92 -15.20
C LYS A 78 15.16 6.79 -14.70
N THR A 79 14.60 6.88 -13.50
CA THR A 79 13.67 5.88 -12.98
C THR A 79 12.45 5.76 -13.87
N ILE A 80 11.82 6.89 -14.23
CA ILE A 80 10.67 6.91 -15.17
C ILE A 80 11.02 6.20 -16.48
N ALA A 81 12.20 6.49 -17.04
CA ALA A 81 12.63 5.85 -18.27
C ALA A 81 12.88 4.35 -18.12
N ILE A 82 13.49 3.88 -17.03
CA ILE A 82 13.69 2.44 -16.79
C ILE A 82 12.34 1.74 -16.60
N VAL A 83 11.45 2.31 -15.80
CA VAL A 83 10.10 1.80 -15.54
C VAL A 83 9.31 1.67 -16.85
N ALA A 84 9.48 2.63 -17.78
CA ALA A 84 8.84 2.58 -19.08
C ALA A 84 9.20 1.33 -19.90
N HIS A 85 10.38 0.73 -19.70
CA HIS A 85 10.84 -0.45 -20.46
C HIS A 85 10.36 -1.79 -19.91
N LEU A 86 9.85 -1.86 -18.68
CA LEU A 86 9.63 -3.14 -17.98
C LEU A 86 8.57 -4.03 -18.66
N THR A 87 7.34 -3.55 -18.72
CA THR A 87 6.19 -4.23 -19.30
C THR A 87 5.19 -3.18 -19.78
N LEU A 88 4.09 -3.59 -20.43
CA LEU A 88 2.98 -2.67 -20.72
C LEU A 88 2.47 -1.95 -19.46
N ILE A 89 2.41 -2.65 -18.34
CA ILE A 89 2.00 -2.08 -17.05
C ILE A 89 3.06 -1.06 -16.58
N GLY A 90 4.35 -1.40 -16.67
CA GLY A 90 5.44 -0.48 -16.37
C GLY A 90 5.40 0.79 -17.23
N TRP A 91 5.11 0.66 -18.52
CA TRP A 91 4.93 1.78 -19.43
C TRP A 91 3.77 2.71 -19.02
N ILE A 92 2.61 2.15 -18.65
CA ILE A 92 1.48 2.93 -18.14
C ILE A 92 1.85 3.66 -16.85
N ILE A 93 2.55 2.98 -15.92
CA ILE A 93 3.01 3.57 -14.67
C ILE A 93 3.97 4.74 -14.96
N ALA A 94 4.95 4.56 -15.85
CA ALA A 94 5.87 5.62 -16.26
C ALA A 94 5.14 6.82 -16.87
N LEU A 95 4.11 6.57 -17.69
CA LEU A 95 3.25 7.62 -18.26
C LEU A 95 2.58 8.47 -17.16
N VAL A 96 2.01 7.82 -16.15
CA VAL A 96 1.34 8.50 -15.02
C VAL A 96 2.34 9.26 -14.16
N MET A 97 3.49 8.65 -13.84
CA MET A 97 4.58 9.29 -13.08
C MET A 97 5.07 10.55 -13.79
N ASN A 98 5.35 10.44 -15.09
CA ASN A 98 5.81 11.56 -15.91
C ASN A 98 4.72 12.61 -16.18
N SER A 99 3.43 12.25 -16.06
CA SER A 99 2.35 13.24 -16.16
C SER A 99 2.26 14.12 -14.91
N SER A 100 2.62 13.57 -13.75
CA SER A 100 2.62 14.30 -12.48
C SER A 100 3.89 15.13 -12.28
N ASN A 101 5.04 14.59 -12.69
CA ASN A 101 6.33 15.29 -12.68
C ASN A 101 7.02 15.08 -14.03
N LYS A 102 6.77 15.99 -14.99
CA LYS A 102 7.29 15.88 -16.35
C LYS A 102 8.81 16.02 -16.35
N THR A 103 9.48 14.97 -16.81
CA THR A 103 10.92 14.99 -17.07
C THR A 103 11.18 14.83 -18.56
N GLU A 104 12.21 15.49 -19.09
CA GLU A 104 12.56 15.36 -20.51
C GLU A 104 12.95 13.91 -20.85
N LEU A 105 13.75 13.29 -19.98
CA LEU A 105 14.25 11.93 -20.16
C LEU A 105 13.12 10.89 -20.06
N GLY A 106 12.22 11.04 -19.09
CA GLY A 106 11.02 10.19 -18.96
C GLY A 106 10.13 10.32 -20.19
N SER A 107 9.79 11.54 -20.60
CA SER A 107 8.97 11.80 -21.78
C SER A 107 9.59 11.22 -23.06
N PHE A 108 10.91 11.34 -23.22
CA PHE A 108 11.64 10.77 -24.35
C PHE A 108 11.51 9.25 -24.42
N TYR A 109 11.75 8.56 -23.30
CA TYR A 109 11.72 7.10 -23.26
C TYR A 109 10.31 6.52 -23.27
N ILE A 110 9.31 7.21 -22.72
CA ILE A 110 7.89 6.84 -22.85
C ILE A 110 7.50 6.77 -24.33
N ARG A 111 7.85 7.80 -25.11
CA ARG A 111 7.58 7.86 -26.56
C ARG A 111 8.36 6.79 -27.33
N GLN A 112 9.65 6.63 -27.01
CA GLN A 112 10.50 5.64 -27.68
C GLN A 112 10.03 4.20 -27.42
N VAL A 113 9.74 3.86 -26.17
CA VAL A 113 9.30 2.51 -25.81
C VAL A 113 7.92 2.22 -26.40
N LEU A 114 7.01 3.20 -26.44
CA LEU A 114 5.71 3.00 -27.10
C LEU A 114 5.88 2.59 -28.57
N GLY A 115 6.76 3.28 -29.31
CA GLY A 115 7.08 2.92 -30.69
C GLY A 115 7.62 1.50 -30.83
N ILE A 116 8.54 1.11 -29.96
CA ILE A 116 9.12 -0.25 -29.94
C ILE A 116 8.06 -1.30 -29.59
N MET A 117 7.16 -1.01 -28.65
CA MET A 117 6.05 -1.91 -28.30
C MET A 117 5.11 -2.15 -29.47
N ILE A 118 4.82 -1.11 -30.26
CA ILE A 118 4.00 -1.24 -31.47
C ILE A 118 4.69 -2.14 -32.51
N LEU A 119 6.02 -2.10 -32.63
CA LEU A 119 6.75 -3.04 -33.50
C LEU A 119 6.56 -4.50 -33.06
N PHE A 120 6.53 -4.77 -31.75
CA PHE A 120 6.25 -6.13 -31.26
C PHE A 120 4.83 -6.60 -31.58
N ILE A 121 3.83 -5.71 -31.59
CA ILE A 121 2.46 -6.05 -32.00
C ILE A 121 2.41 -6.47 -33.47
N LEU A 122 3.22 -5.85 -34.34
CA LEU A 122 3.31 -6.18 -35.76
C LEU A 122 3.97 -7.55 -36.03
N SER A 123 4.49 -8.22 -35.01
CA SER A 123 5.20 -9.49 -35.15
C SER A 123 4.29 -10.72 -35.33
N TRP A 124 2.98 -10.53 -35.51
CA TRP A 124 1.99 -11.60 -35.71
C TRP A 124 2.15 -12.36 -37.05
N ILE A 125 2.80 -11.75 -38.05
CA ILE A 125 2.99 -12.37 -39.37
C ILE A 125 4.12 -13.42 -39.29
N PRO A 126 3.90 -14.69 -39.70
CA PRO A 126 4.96 -15.70 -39.69
C PRO A 126 6.16 -15.31 -40.55
N ILE A 127 7.38 -15.71 -40.14
CA ILE A 127 8.66 -15.42 -40.82
C ILE A 127 9.05 -13.93 -40.79
N LEU A 128 8.25 -13.03 -41.37
CA LEU A 128 8.52 -11.59 -41.38
C LEU A 128 8.43 -10.99 -39.98
N GLY A 129 7.42 -11.40 -39.21
CA GLY A 129 7.24 -10.97 -37.83
C GLY A 129 8.37 -11.42 -36.90
N TRP A 130 9.03 -12.54 -37.18
CA TRP A 130 10.21 -12.95 -36.41
C TRP A 130 11.41 -12.03 -36.64
N ILE A 131 11.61 -11.58 -37.89
CA ILE A 131 12.64 -10.59 -38.21
C ILE A 131 12.31 -9.26 -37.51
N VAL A 132 11.06 -8.81 -37.59
CA VAL A 132 10.60 -7.59 -36.91
C VAL A 132 10.76 -7.70 -35.39
N ALA A 133 10.40 -8.84 -34.79
CA ALA A 133 10.58 -9.10 -33.37
C ALA A 133 12.06 -9.06 -32.96
N LEU A 134 12.95 -9.65 -33.76
CA LEU A 134 14.39 -9.63 -33.48
C LEU A 134 14.95 -8.20 -33.54
N ILE A 135 14.57 -7.42 -34.57
CA ILE A 135 14.95 -6.01 -34.68
C ILE A 135 14.36 -5.21 -33.50
N GLY A 136 13.09 -5.42 -33.19
CA GLY A 136 12.41 -4.78 -32.05
C GLY A 136 13.12 -5.07 -30.73
N LEU A 137 13.57 -6.30 -30.51
CA LEU A 137 14.34 -6.69 -29.32
C LEU A 137 15.69 -5.98 -29.26
N ILE A 138 16.42 -5.87 -30.38
CA ILE A 138 17.67 -5.11 -30.44
C ILE A 138 17.42 -3.63 -30.11
N LEU A 139 16.39 -3.02 -30.70
CA LEU A 139 16.02 -1.62 -30.42
C LEU A 139 15.63 -1.44 -28.95
N TRP A 140 14.89 -2.38 -28.37
CA TRP A 140 14.51 -2.35 -26.96
C TRP A 140 15.74 -2.39 -26.03
N VAL A 141 16.69 -3.29 -26.28
CA VAL A 141 17.94 -3.38 -25.48
C VAL A 141 18.77 -2.11 -25.60
N VAL A 142 18.97 -1.59 -26.82
CA VAL A 142 19.72 -0.33 -27.03
C VAL A 142 19.03 0.85 -26.34
N SER A 143 17.70 0.91 -26.41
CA SER A 143 16.91 1.93 -25.72
C SER A 143 17.10 1.85 -24.19
N LEU A 144 17.01 0.65 -23.62
CA LEU A 144 17.17 0.43 -22.18
C LEU A 144 18.58 0.81 -21.70
N VAL A 145 19.63 0.46 -22.46
CA VAL A 145 21.01 0.87 -22.14
C VAL A 145 21.15 2.39 -22.14
N GLY A 146 20.49 3.09 -23.07
CA GLY A 146 20.47 4.55 -23.08
C GLY A 146 19.77 5.13 -21.84
N ALA A 147 18.65 4.52 -21.41
CA ALA A 147 17.90 4.93 -20.23
C ALA A 147 18.73 4.76 -18.95
N LEU A 148 19.38 3.60 -18.78
CA LEU A 148 20.34 3.35 -17.69
C LEU A 148 21.48 4.38 -17.68
N GLY A 149 21.94 4.78 -18.87
CA GLY A 149 22.96 5.79 -19.06
C GLY A 149 22.49 7.24 -18.87
N GLY A 150 21.19 7.49 -18.71
CA GLY A 150 20.63 8.84 -18.58
C GLY A 150 20.78 9.70 -19.84
N LYS A 151 20.90 9.09 -21.04
CA LYS A 151 21.17 9.81 -22.30
C LYS A 151 20.01 9.67 -23.25
N MET A 152 19.41 10.78 -23.69
CA MET A 152 18.34 10.79 -24.70
C MET A 152 18.89 10.46 -26.08
N LYS A 153 19.11 9.17 -26.35
CA LYS A 153 19.56 8.67 -27.65
C LYS A 153 18.42 7.96 -28.36
N PRO A 154 17.99 8.46 -29.54
CA PRO A 154 17.00 7.77 -30.33
C PRO A 154 17.58 6.46 -30.83
N VAL A 155 16.77 5.40 -30.79
CA VAL A 155 17.17 4.13 -31.43
C VAL A 155 17.37 4.34 -32.92
N PHE A 156 18.31 3.61 -33.50
CA PHE A 156 18.57 3.64 -34.94
C PHE A 156 17.30 3.30 -35.74
N LEU A 157 17.24 3.77 -36.99
CA LEU A 157 16.16 3.54 -37.96
C LEU A 157 14.86 4.33 -37.70
N LEU A 158 14.27 4.18 -36.51
CA LEU A 158 12.91 4.65 -36.21
C LEU A 158 12.81 5.58 -34.99
N GLY A 159 13.90 5.79 -34.25
CA GLY A 159 13.84 6.53 -32.99
C GLY A 159 13.34 7.96 -33.14
N GLN A 160 13.73 8.68 -34.20
CA GLN A 160 13.24 10.05 -34.46
C GLN A 160 11.75 10.05 -34.81
N GLN A 161 11.33 9.10 -35.63
CA GLN A 161 9.93 8.93 -36.03
C GLN A 161 9.04 8.65 -34.81
N PHE A 162 9.52 7.86 -33.84
CA PHE A 162 8.79 7.66 -32.58
C PHE A 162 8.64 8.96 -31.79
N GLN A 163 9.69 9.78 -31.72
CA GLN A 163 9.60 11.09 -31.03
C GLN A 163 8.60 12.02 -31.73
N ASP A 164 8.56 12.02 -33.06
CA ASP A 164 7.65 12.85 -33.86
C ASP A 164 6.19 12.36 -33.78
N TRP A 165 5.96 11.06 -33.96
CA TRP A 165 4.63 10.46 -33.92
C TRP A 165 3.97 10.59 -32.56
N PHE A 166 4.76 10.47 -31.48
CA PHE A 166 4.26 10.48 -30.11
C PHE A 166 4.57 11.79 -29.38
N LYS A 167 4.90 12.89 -30.08
CA LYS A 167 5.26 14.18 -29.48
C LYS A 167 4.19 14.80 -28.57
N SER A 168 2.93 14.37 -28.70
CA SER A 168 1.81 14.87 -27.88
C SER A 168 1.70 14.19 -26.51
N ILE A 169 2.49 13.14 -26.27
CA ILE A 169 2.56 12.39 -25.01
C ILE A 169 3.64 13.01 -24.11
#